data_AF-A0A8H9TBA4-F1
#
_entry.id   AF-A0A8H9TBA4-F1
#
_cell.length_a   1.000
_cell.length_b   1.000
_cell.length_c   1.000
_cell.angle_alpha   90.00
_cell.angle_beta   90.00
_cell.angle_gamma   90.00
#
_symmetry.space_group_name_H-M   'P 1'
#
loop_
_entity.id
_entity.type
_entity.pdbx_description
1 polymer ?
#
loop_
_entity_poly.entity_id
_entity_poly.type
_entity_poly.pdbx_seq_one_letter_code
_entity_poly.pdbx_strand_id
1 'polypeptide(L)'
;MTTINSGKIDSATASSLADLATKTLIANDLGGYTVPTHGLYPFQWNWDSAITALGWMKSDESRAWQEIDVLFSGQWDDGMVPHILFHKDSDTYFPGPDVWGSDKKIKSTSISQPPVVATVMKEMLASAKDKTLAEQKVKALFSQVVDCHLWWYNDRDPEKTGLVVTYHPWESGMDNSPSWDDALHAVPCVDWEYTRRDTSHVDSSQRPHKSEYDRFLYLVDFFKRNNFDSKVIYETSPYKMNDLGIIAILHRATKDLLKMGEQLGLNDARTDYLAQRLQITEQAINTLWC
;
A
#
# COMPACT_ATOMS: atom_id res chain seq x y z
N MET A 1 -40.69 3.94 -30.03
CA MET A 1 -40.09 4.74 -28.95
C MET A 1 -39.43 3.79 -27.99
N THR A 2 -38.13 3.58 -28.14
CA THR A 2 -37.34 2.65 -27.33
C THR A 2 -36.96 3.37 -26.04
N THR A 3 -37.51 2.94 -24.91
CA THR A 3 -37.21 3.50 -23.60
C THR A 3 -35.75 3.17 -23.27
N ILE A 4 -34.89 4.19 -23.26
CA ILE A 4 -33.51 4.06 -22.78
C ILE A 4 -33.61 3.80 -21.27
N ASN A 5 -33.39 2.55 -20.87
CA ASN A 5 -33.24 2.18 -19.47
C ASN A 5 -31.96 2.87 -18.98
N SER A 6 -32.06 3.88 -18.12
CA SER A 6 -30.95 4.79 -17.80
C SER A 6 -29.82 4.16 -16.98
N GLY A 7 -29.86 2.84 -16.73
CA GLY A 7 -28.82 2.11 -15.99
C GLY A 7 -28.62 2.57 -14.55
N LYS A 8 -29.43 3.52 -14.05
CA LYS A 8 -29.33 4.03 -12.69
C LYS A 8 -30.16 3.14 -11.77
N ILE A 9 -29.49 2.56 -10.78
CA ILE A 9 -30.16 1.92 -9.64
C ILE A 9 -31.09 2.94 -8.95
N ASP A 10 -32.24 2.48 -8.48
CA ASP A 10 -33.17 3.33 -7.73
C ASP A 10 -32.59 3.72 -6.35
N SER A 11 -33.17 4.75 -5.74
CA SER A 11 -32.68 5.30 -4.46
C SER A 11 -32.77 4.33 -3.30
N ALA A 12 -33.76 3.43 -3.29
CA ALA A 12 -33.92 2.44 -2.22
C ALA A 12 -32.83 1.36 -2.33
N THR A 13 -32.56 0.89 -3.55
CA THR A 13 -31.45 -0.02 -3.84
C THR A 13 -30.10 0.62 -3.48
N ALA A 14 -29.88 1.88 -3.87
CA ALA A 14 -28.65 2.60 -3.53
C ALA A 14 -28.45 2.75 -2.00
N SER A 15 -29.52 3.07 -1.26
CA SER A 15 -29.47 3.15 0.21
C SER A 15 -29.16 1.80 0.84
N SER A 16 -29.80 0.73 0.36
CA SER A 16 -29.55 -0.63 0.85
C SER A 16 -28.09 -1.06 0.64
N LEU A 17 -27.50 -0.75 -0.51
CA LEU A 17 -26.09 -1.03 -0.78
C LEU A 17 -25.15 -0.22 0.11
N ALA A 18 -25.46 1.05 0.39
CA ALA A 18 -24.68 1.88 1.31
C ALA A 18 -24.73 1.35 2.75
N ASP A 19 -25.90 0.90 3.20
CA ASP A 19 -26.08 0.27 4.52
C ASP A 19 -25.31 -1.05 4.62
N LEU A 20 -25.34 -1.87 3.58
CA LEU A 20 -24.59 -3.11 3.51
C LEU A 20 -23.07 -2.84 3.56
N ALA A 21 -22.58 -1.89 2.76
CA ALA A 21 -21.17 -1.51 2.77
C ALA A 21 -20.70 -1.03 4.16
N THR A 22 -21.51 -0.21 4.82
CA THR A 22 -21.21 0.27 6.17
C THR A 22 -21.16 -0.88 7.18
N LYS A 23 -22.11 -1.83 7.10
CA LYS A 23 -22.12 -3.02 7.96
C LYS A 23 -20.90 -3.91 7.71
N THR A 24 -20.45 -4.05 6.47
CA THR A 24 -19.22 -4.79 6.15
C THR A 24 -18.00 -4.14 6.77
N LEU A 25 -17.86 -2.81 6.70
CA LEU A 25 -16.76 -2.10 7.36
C LEU A 25 -16.75 -2.31 8.87
N ILE A 26 -17.91 -2.17 9.52
CA ILE A 26 -18.06 -2.41 10.97
C ILE A 26 -17.71 -3.84 11.33
N ALA A 27 -18.18 -4.82 10.55
CA ALA A 27 -17.89 -6.23 10.80
C ALA A 27 -16.41 -6.56 10.67
N ASN A 28 -15.67 -5.83 9.83
CA ASN A 28 -14.25 -6.03 9.59
C ASN A 28 -13.35 -5.13 10.46
N ASP A 29 -13.90 -4.24 11.29
CA ASP A 29 -13.12 -3.43 12.23
C ASP A 29 -12.68 -4.26 13.43
N LEU A 30 -11.37 -4.33 13.67
CA LEU A 30 -10.77 -5.09 14.78
C LEU A 30 -10.21 -4.20 15.90
N GLY A 31 -10.67 -2.95 15.98
CA GLY A 31 -10.36 -2.02 17.07
C GLY A 31 -9.41 -0.92 16.66
N GLY A 32 -9.66 -0.28 15.52
CA GLY A 32 -8.89 0.86 15.01
C GLY A 32 -8.18 0.60 13.68
N TYR A 33 -8.22 -0.64 13.20
CA TYR A 33 -7.87 -1.01 11.83
C TYR A 33 -8.94 -1.95 11.25
N THR A 34 -9.14 -1.91 9.93
CA THR A 34 -10.10 -2.76 9.24
C THR A 34 -9.39 -3.84 8.43
N VAL A 35 -9.80 -5.09 8.59
CA VAL A 35 -9.26 -6.19 7.78
C VAL A 35 -9.93 -6.23 6.40
N PRO A 36 -9.21 -6.55 5.30
CA PRO A 36 -9.84 -6.67 3.99
C PRO A 36 -10.92 -7.76 3.97
N THR A 37 -10.64 -8.92 4.58
CA THR A 37 -11.61 -10.00 4.75
C THR A 37 -11.21 -10.93 5.89
N HIS A 38 -12.19 -11.39 6.68
CA HIS A 38 -11.94 -12.34 7.75
C HIS A 38 -11.36 -13.66 7.25
N GLY A 39 -10.45 -14.24 8.02
CA GLY A 39 -9.80 -15.52 7.71
C GLY A 39 -8.66 -15.38 6.70
N LEU A 40 -8.97 -14.98 5.45
CA LEU A 40 -7.97 -14.92 4.38
C LEU A 40 -6.98 -13.75 4.54
N TYR A 41 -7.44 -12.57 4.95
CA TYR A 41 -6.60 -11.39 5.17
C TYR A 41 -6.85 -10.81 6.57
N PRO A 42 -6.32 -11.43 7.65
CA PRO A 42 -6.71 -11.14 9.04
C PRO A 42 -5.97 -9.96 9.70
N PHE A 43 -5.22 -9.20 8.93
CA PHE A 43 -4.37 -8.08 9.34
C PHE A 43 -4.75 -6.75 8.66
N GLN A 44 -3.98 -5.70 8.97
CA GLN A 44 -4.13 -4.41 8.29
C GLN A 44 -3.23 -4.37 7.06
N TRP A 45 -3.80 -4.10 5.88
CA TRP A 45 -3.03 -3.88 4.64
C TRP A 45 -2.96 -2.38 4.31
N ASN A 46 -1.82 -1.94 3.81
CA ASN A 46 -1.52 -0.52 3.57
C ASN A 46 -2.52 0.17 2.63
N TRP A 47 -2.57 -0.23 1.35
CA TRP A 47 -3.44 0.45 0.39
C TRP A 47 -4.93 0.19 0.70
N ASP A 48 -5.27 -0.96 1.30
CA ASP A 48 -6.63 -1.35 1.68
C ASP A 48 -7.13 -0.42 2.78
N SER A 49 -6.31 -0.14 3.80
CA SER A 49 -6.63 0.82 4.87
C SER A 49 -6.88 2.22 4.33
N ALA A 50 -6.09 2.67 3.34
CA ALA A 50 -6.33 3.97 2.72
C ALA A 50 -7.70 4.00 1.99
N ILE A 51 -8.04 2.97 1.21
CA ILE A 51 -9.33 2.90 0.53
C ILE A 51 -10.49 2.74 1.53
N THR A 52 -10.32 1.92 2.57
CA THR A 52 -11.31 1.73 3.63
C THR A 52 -11.57 3.02 4.42
N ALA A 53 -10.56 3.86 4.64
CA ALA A 53 -10.75 5.18 5.25
C ALA A 53 -11.75 6.06 4.46
N LEU A 54 -11.73 6.01 3.11
CA LEU A 54 -12.74 6.70 2.29
C LEU A 54 -14.15 6.14 2.51
N GLY A 55 -14.27 4.83 2.76
CA GLY A 55 -15.53 4.20 3.15
C GLY A 55 -16.04 4.73 4.49
N TRP A 56 -15.17 4.76 5.50
CA TRP A 56 -15.48 5.28 6.84
C TRP A 56 -15.89 6.75 6.84
N MET A 57 -15.35 7.59 5.94
CA MET A 57 -15.79 8.99 5.82
C MET A 57 -17.30 9.17 5.59
N LYS A 58 -18.02 8.13 5.12
CA LYS A 58 -19.47 8.19 4.95
C LYS A 58 -20.25 8.05 6.25
N SER A 59 -19.70 7.37 7.24
CA SER A 59 -20.38 7.03 8.50
C SER A 59 -19.71 7.64 9.74
N ASP A 60 -18.38 7.67 9.80
CA ASP A 60 -17.60 8.13 10.95
C ASP A 60 -16.24 8.71 10.51
N GLU A 61 -16.13 10.04 10.46
CA GLU A 61 -14.91 10.74 10.05
C GLU A 61 -13.74 10.52 11.03
N SER A 62 -14.02 10.40 12.34
CA SER A 62 -12.98 10.15 13.34
C SER A 62 -12.37 8.77 13.15
N ARG A 63 -13.22 7.74 12.92
CA ARG A 63 -12.76 6.38 12.63
C ARG A 63 -11.99 6.29 11.33
N ALA A 64 -12.37 7.07 10.31
CA ALA A 64 -11.64 7.14 9.04
C ALA A 64 -10.19 7.62 9.24
N TRP A 65 -9.98 8.69 10.01
CA TRP A 65 -8.64 9.18 10.33
C TRP A 65 -7.87 8.21 11.23
N GLN A 66 -8.54 7.53 12.16
CA GLN A 66 -7.93 6.52 13.02
C GLN A 66 -7.32 5.36 12.19
N GLU A 67 -7.96 4.96 11.09
CA GLU A 67 -7.43 3.92 10.19
C GLU A 67 -6.02 4.28 9.67
N ILE A 68 -5.84 5.55 9.28
CA ILE A 68 -4.57 6.08 8.78
C ILE A 68 -3.56 6.25 9.92
N ASP A 69 -3.99 6.74 11.09
CA ASP A 69 -3.13 6.86 12.28
C ASP A 69 -2.54 5.50 12.67
N VAL A 70 -3.36 4.43 12.67
CA VAL A 70 -2.90 3.08 13.01
C VAL A 70 -1.95 2.54 11.94
N LEU A 71 -2.22 2.77 10.65
CA LEU A 71 -1.29 2.39 9.57
C LEU A 71 0.08 3.08 9.74
N PHE A 72 0.11 4.38 9.99
CA PHE A 72 1.35 5.13 10.16
C PHE A 72 2.05 4.88 11.51
N SER A 73 1.37 4.27 12.49
CA SER A 73 2.01 3.80 13.72
C SER A 73 3.00 2.65 13.49
N GLY A 74 2.89 1.96 12.34
CA GLY A 74 3.81 0.92 11.90
C GLY A 74 4.86 1.37 10.87
N GLN A 75 4.97 2.68 10.62
CA GLN A 75 6.02 3.23 9.76
C GLN A 75 7.41 2.92 10.35
N TRP A 76 8.35 2.52 9.49
CA TRP A 76 9.74 2.28 9.87
C TRP A 76 10.50 3.61 10.02
N ASP A 77 11.63 3.57 10.73
CA ASP A 77 12.46 4.75 11.01
C ASP A 77 13.04 5.41 9.74
N ASP A 78 13.15 4.66 8.65
CA ASP A 78 13.59 5.13 7.32
C ASP A 78 12.47 5.77 6.49
N GLY A 79 11.23 5.75 6.99
CA GLY A 79 10.05 6.27 6.32
C GLY A 79 9.18 5.21 5.63
N MET A 80 9.64 3.96 5.47
CA MET A 80 8.84 2.91 4.83
C MET A 80 7.53 2.66 5.59
N VAL A 81 6.40 2.62 4.87
CA VAL A 81 5.14 2.10 5.41
C VAL A 81 4.94 0.67 4.89
N PRO A 82 5.04 -0.37 5.75
CA PRO A 82 4.93 -1.77 5.34
C PRO A 82 3.58 -2.07 4.68
N HIS A 83 3.53 -3.06 3.80
CA HIS A 83 2.27 -3.47 3.19
C HIS A 83 1.32 -4.17 4.16
N ILE A 84 1.82 -4.81 5.23
CA ILE A 84 1.00 -5.41 6.30
C ILE A 84 1.55 -5.04 7.68
N LEU A 85 0.63 -4.74 8.60
CA LEU A 85 0.88 -4.68 10.04
C LEU A 85 0.22 -5.85 10.77
N PHE A 86 1.02 -6.66 11.47
CA PHE A 86 0.58 -7.82 12.24
C PHE A 86 0.21 -7.41 13.67
N HIS A 87 -0.99 -6.82 13.83
CA HIS A 87 -1.48 -6.31 15.13
C HIS A 87 -1.73 -7.38 16.19
N LYS A 88 -2.02 -8.61 15.76
CA LYS A 88 -2.33 -9.78 16.61
C LYS A 88 -1.71 -11.01 15.98
N ASP A 89 -1.53 -12.07 16.75
CA ASP A 89 -1.15 -13.36 16.19
C ASP A 89 -2.33 -13.98 15.41
N SER A 90 -2.04 -14.60 14.28
CA SER A 90 -2.99 -15.38 13.49
C SER A 90 -2.28 -16.52 12.77
N ASP A 91 -2.90 -17.69 12.76
CA ASP A 91 -2.44 -18.90 12.07
C ASP A 91 -3.09 -19.07 10.69
N THR A 92 -4.02 -18.17 10.32
CA THR A 92 -4.81 -18.27 9.07
C THR A 92 -4.17 -17.55 7.88
N TYR A 93 -3.04 -16.88 8.08
CA TYR A 93 -2.28 -16.18 7.04
C TYR A 93 -0.82 -16.63 6.99
N PHE A 94 -0.27 -16.69 5.79
CA PHE A 94 1.14 -17.01 5.54
C PHE A 94 1.61 -16.28 4.28
N PRO A 95 2.83 -15.70 4.25
CA PRO A 95 3.86 -15.71 5.30
C PRO A 95 3.58 -14.77 6.48
N GLY A 96 3.68 -15.30 7.70
CA GLY A 96 3.49 -14.55 8.94
C GLY A 96 4.75 -13.81 9.44
N PRO A 97 4.67 -13.10 10.58
CA PRO A 97 5.75 -12.24 11.07
C PRO A 97 7.10 -12.94 11.25
N ASP A 98 7.11 -14.21 11.68
CA ASP A 98 8.35 -14.96 11.92
C ASP A 98 9.11 -15.30 10.62
N VAL A 99 8.39 -15.38 9.49
CA VAL A 99 8.99 -15.56 8.16
C VAL A 99 9.62 -14.25 7.69
N TRP A 100 8.88 -13.14 7.81
CA TRP A 100 9.35 -11.80 7.44
C TRP A 100 10.53 -11.34 8.29
N GLY A 101 10.50 -11.62 9.60
CA GLY A 101 11.62 -11.37 10.51
C GLY A 101 11.96 -9.91 10.77
N SER A 102 11.08 -8.96 10.45
CA SER A 102 11.29 -7.55 10.82
C SER A 102 10.97 -7.36 12.31
N ASP A 103 11.98 -6.98 13.10
CA ASP A 103 11.83 -6.70 14.53
C ASP A 103 11.48 -5.22 14.76
N LYS A 104 10.21 -4.89 14.55
CA LYS A 104 9.66 -3.54 14.72
C LYS A 104 8.64 -3.53 15.85
N LYS A 105 8.34 -2.35 16.39
CA LYS A 105 7.38 -2.17 17.51
C LYS A 105 6.04 -2.86 17.24
N ILE A 106 5.52 -2.69 16.02
CA ILE A 106 4.45 -3.52 15.47
C ILE A 106 5.14 -4.43 14.46
N LYS A 107 5.03 -5.75 14.63
CA LYS A 107 5.57 -6.69 13.66
C LYS A 107 4.93 -6.39 12.30
N SER A 108 5.74 -6.32 11.25
CA SER A 108 5.27 -5.96 9.92
C SER A 108 5.90 -6.84 8.86
N THR A 109 5.54 -6.59 7.61
CA THR A 109 6.32 -7.06 6.47
C THR A 109 7.50 -6.12 6.21
N SER A 110 8.43 -6.55 5.36
CA SER A 110 9.62 -5.77 5.00
C SER A 110 9.57 -5.17 3.59
N ILE A 111 8.37 -5.10 3.01
CA ILE A 111 8.11 -4.51 1.68
C ILE A 111 6.91 -3.58 1.79
N SER A 112 6.79 -2.65 0.85
CA SER A 112 5.73 -1.63 0.84
C SER A 112 4.60 -1.99 -0.13
N GLN A 113 3.64 -1.08 -0.32
CA GLN A 113 2.52 -1.17 -1.27
C GLN A 113 2.30 0.20 -1.94
N PRO A 114 1.49 0.32 -3.01
CA PRO A 114 1.34 1.58 -3.72
C PRO A 114 0.89 2.72 -2.80
N PRO A 115 1.59 3.87 -2.76
CA PRO A 115 1.40 4.93 -1.77
C PRO A 115 0.18 5.82 -2.07
N VAL A 116 -1.02 5.23 -2.06
CA VAL A 116 -2.29 5.94 -2.36
C VAL A 116 -2.73 6.90 -1.24
N VAL A 117 -2.12 6.81 -0.06
CA VAL A 117 -2.62 7.46 1.17
C VAL A 117 -2.63 8.99 1.10
N ALA A 118 -1.66 9.63 0.44
CA ALA A 118 -1.67 11.08 0.29
C ALA A 118 -2.86 11.57 -0.55
N THR A 119 -3.19 10.86 -1.64
CA THR A 119 -4.38 11.12 -2.45
C THR A 119 -5.64 10.94 -1.62
N VAL A 120 -5.74 9.84 -0.86
CA VAL A 120 -6.86 9.56 0.03
C VAL A 120 -7.05 10.65 1.07
N MET A 121 -5.99 11.05 1.77
CA MET A 121 -6.03 12.11 2.79
C MET A 121 -6.50 13.45 2.20
N LYS A 122 -6.10 13.77 0.97
CA LYS A 122 -6.56 14.97 0.28
C LYS A 122 -8.06 14.92 0.00
N GLU A 123 -8.57 13.78 -0.48
CA GLU A 123 -10.00 13.60 -0.73
C GLU A 123 -10.82 13.61 0.58
N MET A 124 -10.30 12.99 1.65
CA MET A 124 -10.90 13.05 2.99
C MET A 124 -10.96 14.49 3.50
N LEU A 125 -9.86 15.25 3.43
CA LEU A 125 -9.82 16.67 3.81
C LEU A 125 -10.83 17.50 3.01
N ALA A 126 -10.89 17.31 1.70
CA ALA A 126 -11.80 18.03 0.81
C ALA A 126 -13.27 17.74 1.13
N SER A 127 -13.60 16.48 1.41
CA SER A 127 -14.98 16.01 1.65
C SER A 127 -15.44 16.05 3.10
N ALA A 128 -14.55 16.28 4.07
CA ALA A 128 -14.86 16.29 5.49
C ALA A 128 -15.95 17.31 5.86
N LYS A 129 -16.88 16.90 6.73
CA LYS A 129 -17.86 17.74 7.41
C LYS A 129 -17.24 18.42 8.62
N ASP A 130 -16.43 17.71 9.39
CA ASP A 130 -15.61 18.28 10.46
C ASP A 130 -14.26 18.73 9.92
N LYS A 131 -14.21 19.97 9.42
CA LYS A 131 -12.99 20.56 8.85
C LYS A 131 -11.89 20.73 9.90
N THR A 132 -12.23 21.04 11.14
CA THR A 132 -11.24 21.24 12.22
C THR A 132 -10.52 19.92 12.52
N LEU A 133 -11.26 18.83 12.66
CA LEU A 133 -10.69 17.49 12.86
C LEU A 133 -9.81 17.11 11.66
N ALA A 134 -10.30 17.27 10.44
CA ALA A 134 -9.58 16.89 9.24
C ALA A 134 -8.25 17.65 9.10
N GLU A 135 -8.24 18.98 9.29
CA GLU A 135 -7.01 19.77 9.26
C GLU A 135 -6.04 19.38 10.38
N GLN A 136 -6.54 19.13 11.59
CA GLN A 136 -5.72 18.67 12.70
C GLN A 136 -5.04 17.34 12.38
N LYS A 137 -5.79 16.38 11.81
CA LYS A 137 -5.28 15.05 11.45
C LYS A 137 -4.26 15.12 10.32
N VAL A 138 -4.52 15.92 9.28
CA VAL A 138 -3.53 16.14 8.21
C VAL A 138 -2.25 16.76 8.78
N LYS A 139 -2.35 17.80 9.61
CA LYS A 139 -1.17 18.43 10.25
C LYS A 139 -0.35 17.44 11.07
N ALA A 140 -1.01 16.53 11.79
CA ALA A 140 -0.34 15.50 12.60
C ALA A 140 0.38 14.44 11.74
N LEU A 141 -0.24 14.01 10.64
CA LEU A 141 0.29 12.94 9.77
C LEU A 141 1.26 13.44 8.70
N PHE A 142 1.22 14.72 8.34
CA PHE A 142 1.88 15.26 7.14
C PHE A 142 3.38 14.91 7.07
N SER A 143 4.11 15.09 8.17
CA SER A 143 5.55 14.76 8.19
C SER A 143 5.81 13.29 7.90
N GLN A 144 5.03 12.39 8.49
CA GLN A 144 5.18 10.95 8.27
C GLN A 144 4.88 10.56 6.82
N VAL A 145 3.87 11.19 6.20
CA VAL A 145 3.55 10.98 4.79
C VAL A 145 4.68 11.50 3.89
N VAL A 146 5.28 12.66 4.22
CA VAL A 146 6.48 13.17 3.52
C VAL A 146 7.63 12.16 3.62
N ASP A 147 7.90 11.61 4.81
CA ASP A 147 8.98 10.64 5.02
C ASP A 147 8.73 9.33 4.24
N CYS A 148 7.47 8.89 4.09
CA CYS A 148 7.10 7.77 3.22
C CYS A 148 7.41 8.04 1.75
N HIS A 149 7.11 9.24 1.24
CA HIS A 149 7.43 9.61 -0.14
C HIS A 149 8.95 9.76 -0.35
N LEU A 150 9.66 10.29 0.64
CA LEU A 150 11.12 10.37 0.61
C LEU A 150 11.75 8.99 0.52
N TRP A 151 11.27 8.02 1.32
CA TRP A 151 11.73 6.65 1.26
C TRP A 151 11.56 6.05 -0.14
N TRP A 152 10.39 6.22 -0.78
CA TRP A 152 10.19 5.77 -2.15
C TRP A 152 11.24 6.37 -3.11
N TYR A 153 11.49 7.68 -3.05
CA TYR A 153 12.44 8.31 -3.98
C TYR A 153 13.92 8.08 -3.66
N ASN A 154 14.27 7.84 -2.41
CA ASN A 154 15.66 7.66 -1.98
C ASN A 154 16.08 6.19 -2.05
N ASP A 155 15.25 5.29 -1.54
CA ASP A 155 15.59 3.87 -1.36
C ASP A 155 15.17 3.03 -2.57
N ARG A 156 14.19 3.50 -3.34
CA ARG A 156 13.72 2.82 -4.57
C ARG A 156 14.21 3.46 -5.86
N ASP A 157 14.86 4.61 -5.80
CA ASP A 157 15.51 5.26 -6.95
C ASP A 157 16.82 5.96 -6.54
N PRO A 158 17.82 5.20 -6.04
CA PRO A 158 19.06 5.75 -5.51
C PRO A 158 19.91 6.45 -6.60
N GLU A 159 19.74 6.07 -7.86
CA GLU A 159 20.39 6.69 -9.02
C GLU A 159 19.68 7.95 -9.51
N LYS A 160 18.53 8.30 -8.93
CA LYS A 160 17.75 9.50 -9.25
C LYS A 160 17.29 9.56 -10.71
N THR A 161 16.92 8.40 -11.25
CA THR A 161 16.44 8.23 -12.62
C THR A 161 15.06 8.85 -12.85
N GLY A 162 14.28 9.03 -11.79
CA GLY A 162 12.85 9.38 -11.83
C GLY A 162 11.93 8.16 -11.78
N LEU A 163 12.47 6.94 -11.82
CA LEU A 163 11.71 5.70 -11.87
C LEU A 163 12.05 4.84 -10.64
N VAL A 164 11.09 4.71 -9.73
CA VAL A 164 11.25 3.83 -8.56
C VAL A 164 11.23 2.37 -8.96
N VAL A 165 11.94 1.54 -8.20
CA VAL A 165 12.11 0.11 -8.39
C VAL A 165 11.39 -0.68 -7.29
N THR A 166 10.67 -1.72 -7.69
CA THR A 166 10.11 -2.73 -6.79
C THR A 166 11.03 -3.93 -6.73
N TYR A 167 11.10 -4.55 -5.55
CA TYR A 167 11.94 -5.72 -5.29
C TYR A 167 11.12 -6.98 -5.06
N HIS A 168 9.79 -6.85 -4.95
CA HIS A 168 8.89 -7.98 -4.76
C HIS A 168 7.56 -7.76 -5.51
N PRO A 169 6.98 -8.77 -6.20
CA PRO A 169 5.70 -8.64 -6.91
C PRO A 169 4.54 -8.13 -6.05
N TRP A 170 4.42 -8.63 -4.80
CA TRP A 170 3.44 -8.15 -3.81
C TRP A 170 3.47 -6.64 -3.54
N GLU A 171 4.57 -5.94 -3.82
CA GLU A 171 4.59 -4.49 -3.68
C GLU A 171 3.65 -3.79 -4.66
N SER A 172 3.42 -4.38 -5.84
CA SER A 172 2.51 -3.82 -6.85
C SER A 172 1.03 -3.90 -6.44
N GLY A 173 0.69 -4.78 -5.48
CA GLY A 173 -0.70 -5.18 -5.22
C GLY A 173 -1.31 -6.07 -6.32
N MET A 174 -0.51 -6.51 -7.29
CA MET A 174 -0.90 -7.36 -8.42
C MET A 174 -0.03 -8.62 -8.47
N ASP A 175 -0.08 -9.40 -7.39
CA ASP A 175 0.85 -10.49 -7.04
C ASP A 175 1.32 -11.38 -8.20
N ASN A 176 0.37 -11.89 -9.00
CA ASN A 176 0.60 -12.79 -10.14
C ASN A 176 0.24 -12.15 -11.48
N SER A 177 0.42 -10.83 -11.61
CA SER A 177 0.31 -10.18 -12.91
C SER A 177 1.35 -10.75 -13.87
N PRO A 178 0.97 -11.07 -15.13
CA PRO A 178 1.93 -11.51 -16.15
C PRO A 178 3.05 -10.51 -16.43
N SER A 179 2.88 -9.25 -16.00
CA SER A 179 3.93 -8.22 -16.09
C SER A 179 5.19 -8.60 -15.30
N TRP A 180 5.08 -9.51 -14.34
CA TRP A 180 6.17 -9.91 -13.45
C TRP A 180 6.83 -11.23 -13.84
N ASP A 181 6.27 -12.00 -14.78
CA ASP A 181 6.66 -13.38 -15.06
C ASP A 181 8.15 -13.51 -15.40
N ASP A 182 8.66 -12.72 -16.35
CA ASP A 182 10.05 -12.80 -16.80
C ASP A 182 11.05 -12.49 -15.68
N ALA A 183 10.78 -11.42 -14.91
CA ALA A 183 11.63 -11.04 -13.79
C ALA A 183 11.53 -12.05 -12.64
N LEU A 184 10.34 -12.59 -12.39
CA LEU A 184 10.14 -13.60 -11.35
C LEU A 184 10.82 -14.91 -11.72
N HIS A 185 10.83 -15.32 -13.00
CA HIS A 185 11.52 -16.53 -13.44
C HIS A 185 13.03 -16.52 -13.18
N ALA A 186 13.66 -15.35 -13.13
CA ALA A 186 15.08 -15.19 -12.76
C ALA A 186 15.35 -15.39 -11.26
N VAL A 187 14.31 -15.35 -10.43
CA VAL A 187 14.41 -15.55 -8.98
C VAL A 187 14.53 -17.06 -8.67
N PRO A 188 15.48 -17.47 -7.81
CA PRO A 188 15.55 -18.85 -7.34
C PRO A 188 14.33 -19.24 -6.50
N CYS A 189 14.07 -20.54 -6.38
CA CYS A 189 13.09 -21.06 -5.42
C CYS A 189 13.71 -21.19 -4.03
N VAL A 190 12.90 -21.10 -2.98
CA VAL A 190 13.27 -21.63 -1.66
C VAL A 190 13.50 -23.13 -1.70
N ASP A 191 14.36 -23.62 -0.81
CA ASP A 191 14.73 -25.03 -0.63
C ASP A 191 14.18 -25.65 0.67
N TRP A 192 13.30 -24.95 1.37
CA TRP A 192 12.65 -25.37 2.61
C TRP A 192 11.14 -25.53 2.46
N GLU A 193 10.55 -26.37 3.32
CA GLU A 193 9.14 -26.73 3.29
C GLU A 193 8.25 -25.72 4.04
N TYR A 194 7.09 -25.44 3.47
CA TYR A 194 6.09 -24.56 4.07
C TYR A 194 4.67 -24.97 3.71
N THR A 195 3.71 -24.55 4.52
CA THR A 195 2.28 -24.77 4.25
C THR A 195 1.61 -23.44 3.97
N ARG A 196 1.08 -23.30 2.75
CA ARG A 196 0.25 -22.15 2.38
C ARG A 196 -1.07 -22.16 3.14
N ARG A 197 -1.54 -20.97 3.50
CA ARG A 197 -2.83 -20.77 4.19
C ARG A 197 -3.91 -20.19 3.29
N ASP A 198 -3.53 -19.54 2.20
CA ASP A 198 -4.48 -18.90 1.30
C ASP A 198 -5.29 -19.90 0.47
N THR A 199 -4.70 -21.04 0.09
CA THR A 199 -5.39 -22.13 -0.64
C THR A 199 -6.35 -22.94 0.22
N SER A 200 -6.38 -22.74 1.54
CA SER A 200 -7.43 -23.32 2.40
C SER A 200 -8.69 -22.46 2.46
N HIS A 201 -8.63 -21.20 2.02
CA HIS A 201 -9.77 -20.28 2.01
C HIS A 201 -10.39 -20.10 0.63
N VAL A 202 -9.60 -20.29 -0.43
CA VAL A 202 -9.99 -20.09 -1.83
C VAL A 202 -9.49 -21.24 -2.70
N ASP A 203 -10.23 -21.57 -3.75
CA ASP A 203 -9.84 -22.58 -4.75
C ASP A 203 -8.44 -22.27 -5.32
N SER A 204 -7.60 -23.31 -5.40
CA SER A 204 -6.22 -23.19 -5.90
C SER A 204 -6.11 -22.62 -7.32
N SER A 205 -7.13 -22.81 -8.17
CA SER A 205 -7.18 -22.25 -9.53
C SER A 205 -7.32 -20.73 -9.58
N GLN A 206 -7.68 -20.11 -8.45
CA GLN A 206 -7.82 -18.65 -8.30
C GLN A 206 -6.61 -18.03 -7.59
N ARG A 207 -5.54 -18.81 -7.36
CA ARG A 207 -4.37 -18.41 -6.58
C ARG A 207 -3.08 -18.66 -7.36
N PRO A 208 -1.97 -17.96 -7.03
CA PRO A 208 -0.69 -18.22 -7.66
C PRO A 208 -0.24 -19.67 -7.46
N HIS A 209 0.51 -20.22 -8.42
CA HIS A 209 1.08 -21.56 -8.38
C HIS A 209 2.17 -21.69 -7.31
N LYS A 210 2.49 -22.93 -6.92
CA LYS A 210 3.57 -23.20 -5.96
C LYS A 210 4.91 -22.63 -6.43
N SER A 211 5.22 -22.74 -7.72
CA SER A 211 6.47 -22.24 -8.31
C SER A 211 6.63 -20.73 -8.16
N GLU A 212 5.54 -19.96 -8.19
CA GLU A 212 5.56 -18.53 -7.94
C GLU A 212 5.74 -18.24 -6.45
N TYR A 213 5.01 -18.95 -5.58
CA TYR A 213 5.15 -18.83 -4.12
C TYR A 213 6.55 -19.16 -3.61
N ASP A 214 7.22 -20.17 -4.18
CA ASP A 214 8.59 -20.52 -3.84
C ASP A 214 9.56 -19.36 -4.09
N ARG A 215 9.27 -18.53 -5.10
CA ARG A 215 10.09 -17.36 -5.47
C ARG A 215 9.72 -16.13 -4.66
N PHE A 216 8.45 -15.95 -4.33
CA PHE A 216 8.02 -14.92 -3.39
C PHE A 216 8.74 -15.09 -2.06
N LEU A 217 8.75 -16.32 -1.51
CA LEU A 217 9.44 -16.61 -0.25
C LEU A 217 10.96 -16.47 -0.35
N TYR A 218 11.56 -16.76 -1.52
CA TYR A 218 12.99 -16.54 -1.72
C TYR A 218 13.34 -15.06 -1.54
N LEU A 219 12.52 -14.16 -2.09
CA LEU A 219 12.71 -12.71 -1.94
C LEU A 219 12.54 -12.27 -0.48
N VAL A 220 11.56 -12.82 0.25
CA VAL A 220 11.42 -12.57 1.70
C VAL A 220 12.69 -12.97 2.46
N ASP A 221 13.21 -14.17 2.22
CA ASP A 221 14.45 -14.64 2.84
C ASP A 221 15.67 -13.82 2.40
N PHE A 222 15.70 -13.37 1.15
CA PHE A 222 16.75 -12.52 0.63
C PHE A 222 16.79 -11.18 1.36
N PHE A 223 15.64 -10.52 1.57
CA PHE A 223 15.61 -9.26 2.32
C PHE A 223 16.06 -9.45 3.76
N LYS A 224 15.57 -10.51 4.43
CA LYS A 224 15.94 -10.85 5.80
C LYS A 224 17.43 -11.18 5.96
N ARG A 225 18.02 -11.98 5.05
CA ARG A 225 19.46 -12.32 5.07
C ARG A 225 20.36 -11.10 4.85
N ASN A 226 19.86 -10.08 4.16
CA ASN A 226 20.56 -8.82 3.94
C ASN A 226 20.15 -7.72 4.93
N ASN A 227 19.55 -8.10 6.07
CA ASN A 227 19.14 -7.18 7.16
C ASN A 227 18.26 -6.01 6.71
N PHE A 228 17.48 -6.21 5.63
CA PHE A 228 16.63 -5.17 5.05
C PHE A 228 17.39 -3.92 4.56
N ASP A 229 18.70 -4.02 4.30
CA ASP A 229 19.54 -2.90 3.84
C ASP A 229 19.16 -2.52 2.39
N SER A 230 18.60 -1.32 2.21
CA SER A 230 18.09 -0.86 0.91
C SER A 230 19.17 -0.74 -0.16
N LYS A 231 20.41 -0.42 0.23
CA LYS A 231 21.54 -0.36 -0.70
C LYS A 231 21.92 -1.75 -1.19
N VAL A 232 22.06 -2.70 -0.28
CA VAL A 232 22.39 -4.09 -0.63
C VAL A 232 21.27 -4.70 -1.50
N ILE A 233 20.01 -4.46 -1.14
CA ILE A 233 18.85 -4.92 -1.92
C ILE A 233 18.86 -4.33 -3.32
N TYR A 234 19.09 -3.03 -3.48
CA TYR A 234 19.18 -2.39 -4.80
C TYR A 234 20.28 -3.00 -5.67
N GLU A 235 21.47 -3.20 -5.10
CA GLU A 235 22.64 -3.71 -5.81
C GLU A 235 22.49 -5.18 -6.21
N THR A 236 21.85 -6.00 -5.36
CA THR A 236 21.97 -7.47 -5.45
C THR A 236 20.65 -8.23 -5.58
N SER A 237 19.49 -7.56 -5.54
CA SER A 237 18.20 -8.24 -5.68
C SER A 237 18.08 -8.96 -7.04
N PRO A 238 17.66 -10.24 -7.06
CA PRO A 238 17.41 -10.98 -8.29
C PRO A 238 16.11 -10.55 -9.01
N TYR A 239 15.28 -9.73 -8.34
CA TYR A 239 14.06 -9.15 -8.90
C TYR A 239 14.12 -7.62 -8.78
N LYS A 240 13.99 -6.92 -9.90
CA LYS A 240 13.92 -5.45 -9.98
C LYS A 240 12.99 -5.04 -11.10
N MET A 241 11.93 -4.31 -10.77
CA MET A 241 10.98 -3.82 -11.77
C MET A 241 10.69 -2.33 -11.57
N ASN A 242 10.73 -1.55 -12.65
CA ASN A 242 10.11 -0.23 -12.68
C ASN A 242 8.60 -0.41 -12.93
N ASP A 243 7.86 -0.69 -11.87
CA ASP A 243 6.40 -0.87 -11.94
C ASP A 243 5.71 0.47 -12.28
N LEU A 244 5.14 0.54 -13.49
CA LEU A 244 4.39 1.71 -13.97
C LEU A 244 3.23 2.09 -13.04
N GLY A 245 2.54 1.10 -12.45
CA GLY A 245 1.43 1.32 -11.54
C GLY A 245 1.87 2.09 -10.29
N ILE A 246 2.91 1.58 -9.61
CA ILE A 246 3.51 2.28 -8.46
C ILE A 246 4.05 3.65 -8.86
N ILE A 247 4.78 3.76 -9.96
CA ILE A 247 5.37 5.04 -10.41
C ILE A 247 4.27 6.08 -10.64
N ALA A 248 3.19 5.71 -11.34
CA ALA A 248 2.06 6.60 -11.60
C ALA A 248 1.30 6.98 -10.32
N ILE A 249 1.06 6.02 -9.42
CA ILE A 249 0.41 6.25 -8.13
C ILE A 249 1.24 7.18 -7.25
N LEU A 250 2.54 6.92 -7.10
CA LEU A 250 3.47 7.76 -6.34
C LEU A 250 3.54 9.17 -6.93
N HIS A 251 3.61 9.30 -8.25
CA HIS A 251 3.63 10.59 -8.91
C HIS A 251 2.34 11.40 -8.63
N ARG A 252 1.17 10.76 -8.74
CA ARG A 252 -0.11 11.39 -8.40
C ARG A 252 -0.21 11.74 -6.92
N ALA A 253 0.16 10.82 -6.04
CA ALA A 253 0.12 11.00 -4.59
C ALA A 253 1.06 12.13 -4.15
N THR A 254 2.24 12.25 -4.78
CA THR A 254 3.20 13.33 -4.49
C THR A 254 2.63 14.68 -4.93
N LYS A 255 1.99 14.77 -6.10
CA LYS A 255 1.24 15.99 -6.51
C LYS A 255 0.19 16.38 -5.47
N ASP A 256 -0.54 15.41 -4.94
CA ASP A 256 -1.59 15.64 -3.95
C ASP A 256 -1.03 16.02 -2.57
N LEU A 257 0.08 15.42 -2.14
CA LEU A 257 0.80 15.77 -0.91
C LEU A 257 1.30 17.22 -0.94
N LEU A 258 1.97 17.62 -2.02
CA LEU A 258 2.51 18.98 -2.17
C LEU A 258 1.38 20.02 -2.16
N LYS A 259 0.24 19.72 -2.79
CA LYS A 259 -0.94 20.59 -2.80
C LYS A 259 -1.57 20.71 -1.41
N MET A 260 -1.67 19.61 -0.66
CA MET A 260 -2.14 19.66 0.72
C MET A 260 -1.19 20.49 1.60
N GLY A 261 0.12 20.32 1.41
CA GLY A 261 1.13 21.07 2.15
C GLY A 261 1.11 22.56 1.84
N GLU A 262 0.88 22.95 0.59
CA GLU A 262 0.65 24.34 0.19
C GLU A 262 -0.60 24.91 0.85
N GLN A 263 -1.73 24.20 0.76
CA GLN A 263 -3.02 24.63 1.31
C GLN A 263 -2.96 24.90 2.83
N LEU A 264 -2.20 24.09 3.57
CA LEU A 264 -2.13 24.15 5.03
C LEU A 264 -0.86 24.84 5.57
N GLY A 265 0.03 25.32 4.70
CA GLY A 265 1.30 25.95 5.09
C GLY A 265 2.29 25.00 5.76
N LEU A 266 2.34 23.73 5.31
CA LEU A 266 3.17 22.67 5.88
C LEU A 266 4.40 22.31 5.04
N ASN A 267 4.55 22.92 3.85
CA ASN A 267 5.69 22.68 3.00
C ASN A 267 7.01 23.12 3.67
N ASP A 268 8.02 22.28 3.51
CA ASP A 268 9.39 22.47 3.99
C ASP A 268 10.41 22.01 2.93
N ALA A 269 11.70 22.03 3.27
CA ALA A 269 12.77 21.63 2.35
C ALA A 269 12.65 20.17 1.85
N ARG A 270 11.98 19.27 2.59
CA ARG A 270 11.73 17.90 2.14
C ARG A 270 10.69 17.90 1.03
N THR A 271 9.65 18.71 1.17
CA THR A 271 8.64 18.87 0.10
C THR A 271 9.23 19.53 -1.15
N ASP A 272 10.19 20.45 -1.02
CA ASP A 272 10.92 21.00 -2.17
C ASP A 272 11.71 19.92 -2.92
N TYR A 273 12.37 19.02 -2.19
CA TYR A 273 13.04 17.87 -2.79
C TYR A 273 12.05 16.94 -3.50
N LEU A 274 10.91 16.62 -2.88
CA LEU A 274 9.86 15.83 -3.53
C LEU A 274 9.32 16.50 -4.81
N ALA A 275 9.18 17.82 -4.83
CA ALA A 275 8.77 18.56 -6.02
C ALA A 275 9.79 18.44 -7.16
N GLN A 276 11.10 18.42 -6.86
CA GLN A 276 12.14 18.15 -7.85
C GLN A 276 12.05 16.71 -8.39
N ARG A 277 11.89 15.73 -7.50
CA ARG A 277 11.76 14.31 -7.90
C ARG A 277 10.53 14.07 -8.76
N LEU A 278 9.42 14.73 -8.45
CA LEU A 278 8.19 14.71 -9.23
C LEU A 278 8.43 15.13 -10.70
N GLN A 279 9.19 16.20 -10.93
CA GLN A 279 9.52 16.68 -12.28
C GLN A 279 10.38 15.68 -13.06
N ILE A 280 11.36 15.07 -12.39
CA ILE A 280 12.20 14.03 -13.00
C ILE A 280 11.34 12.83 -13.40
N THR A 281 10.46 12.36 -12.52
CA THR A 281 9.52 11.27 -12.82
C THR A 281 8.59 11.60 -14.01
N GLU A 282 8.08 12.83 -14.11
CA GLU A 282 7.21 13.25 -15.22
C GLU A 282 7.90 13.14 -16.58
N GLN A 283 9.21 13.38 -16.63
CA GLN A 283 10.01 13.21 -17.85
C GLN A 283 10.33 11.73 -18.08
N ALA A 284 10.82 11.05 -17.05
CA ALA A 284 11.32 9.69 -17.13
C ALA A 284 10.20 8.67 -17.43
N ILE A 285 8.97 8.88 -16.98
CA ILE A 285 7.87 7.92 -17.21
C ILE A 285 7.63 7.69 -18.72
N ASN A 286 7.88 8.71 -19.55
CA ASN A 286 7.73 8.59 -21.01
C ASN A 286 8.78 7.66 -21.65
N THR A 287 9.86 7.31 -20.95
CA THR A 287 10.86 6.37 -21.47
C THR A 287 10.42 4.91 -21.30
N LEU A 288 9.30 4.64 -20.62
CA LEU A 288 8.77 3.30 -20.42
C LEU A 288 7.96 2.79 -21.62
N TRP A 289 7.66 3.64 -22.61
CA TRP A 289 7.03 3.25 -23.86
C TRP A 289 7.78 3.84 -25.06
N CYS A 290 7.90 3.04 -26.11
CA CYS A 290 8.54 3.38 -27.38
C CYS A 290 7.49 3.79 -28.42
#